data_AF-A0A1E7WIZ3-F1
#
_entry.id   AF-A0A1E7WIZ3-F1
#
_cell.length_a   1.000
_cell.length_b   1.000
_cell.length_c   1.000
_cell.angle_alpha   90.00
_cell.angle_beta   90.00
_cell.angle_gamma   90.00
#
_symmetry.space_group_name_H-M   'P 1'
#
loop_
_entity.id
_entity.type
_entity.pdbx_description
1 polymer ?
#
loop_
_entity_poly.entity_id
_entity_poly.type
_entity_poly.pdbx_seq_one_letter_code
_entity_poly.pdbx_strand_id
1 'polypeptide(L)'
;MAMDQHKLRTLVFEKTGVKIDIDDPVFALVALNEAVLEDAVERHIAAIDSATRELVRRARDVGGLPPERSVEHDASNELDPGAGAATRSAADAALSQPHAPATKITRHEWRLLAAAAGVAVLSALLVLAGQAAFTKPGLTSAQTRSLQEAERLRTAINQLDPKLRAEIQAQLSK
;
A
#
# COMPACT_ATOMS: atom_id res chain seq x y z
N MET A 1 -0.19 -22.26 4.75
CA MET A 1 0.76 -23.40 4.59
C MET A 1 2.08 -22.84 5.06
N ALA A 2 2.48 -23.13 6.29
CA ALA A 2 3.64 -22.49 6.92
C ALA A 2 4.88 -22.60 6.03
N MET A 3 5.61 -21.50 5.85
CA MET A 3 6.80 -21.47 5.02
C MET A 3 7.90 -22.34 5.64
N ASP A 4 8.56 -23.12 4.78
CA ASP A 4 9.60 -24.06 5.16
C ASP A 4 10.77 -23.33 5.85
N GLN A 5 11.17 -23.81 7.04
CA GLN A 5 12.27 -23.26 7.83
C GLN A 5 13.59 -23.21 7.04
N HIS A 6 13.84 -24.19 6.16
CA HIS A 6 15.02 -24.16 5.30
C HIS A 6 14.96 -23.01 4.28
N LYS A 7 13.77 -22.66 3.81
CA LYS A 7 13.56 -21.54 2.89
C LYS A 7 13.78 -20.20 3.58
N LEU A 8 13.29 -20.04 4.82
CA LEU A 8 13.57 -18.86 5.64
C LEU A 8 15.06 -18.69 5.91
N ARG A 9 15.77 -19.77 6.24
CA ARG A 9 17.20 -19.72 6.54
C ARG A 9 18.01 -19.23 5.33
N THR A 10 17.71 -19.75 4.15
CA THR A 10 18.34 -19.31 2.90
C THR A 10 18.04 -17.84 2.61
N LEU A 11 16.80 -17.40 2.82
CA LEU A 11 16.38 -16.04 2.51
C LEU A 11 16.99 -15.01 3.47
N VAL A 12 17.14 -15.36 4.75
CA VAL A 12 17.86 -14.51 5.72
C VAL A 12 19.36 -14.51 5.42
N PHE A 13 19.95 -15.64 5.08
CA PHE A 13 21.35 -15.71 4.66
C PHE A 13 21.62 -14.87 3.40
N GLU A 14 20.77 -14.94 2.38
CA GLU A 14 20.93 -14.13 1.16
C GLU A 14 20.80 -12.63 1.44
N LYS A 15 19.87 -12.23 2.32
CA LYS A 15 19.65 -10.80 2.62
C LYS A 15 20.65 -10.21 3.60
N THR A 16 21.20 -11.01 4.52
CA THR A 16 22.04 -10.50 5.62
C THR A 16 23.47 -11.00 5.56
N GLY A 17 23.75 -12.05 4.79
CA GLY A 17 25.04 -12.75 4.76
C GLY A 17 25.32 -13.60 6.00
N VAL A 18 24.40 -13.63 6.98
CA VAL A 18 24.60 -14.32 8.26
C VAL A 18 24.04 -15.74 8.18
N LYS A 19 24.87 -16.73 8.49
CA LYS A 19 24.42 -18.12 8.67
C LYS A 19 23.79 -18.24 10.05
N ILE A 20 22.51 -18.55 10.08
CA ILE A 20 21.70 -18.62 11.29
C ILE A 20 21.30 -20.07 11.49
N ASP A 21 21.60 -20.62 12.66
CA ASP A 21 21.19 -21.97 13.06
C ASP A 21 19.73 -21.97 13.57
N ILE A 22 19.10 -23.15 13.61
CA ILE A 22 17.69 -23.30 14.02
C ILE A 22 17.47 -22.86 15.47
N ASP A 23 18.48 -23.04 16.32
CA ASP A 23 18.43 -22.65 17.74
C ASP A 23 18.78 -21.17 17.97
N ASP A 24 19.04 -20.41 16.89
CA ASP A 24 19.37 -18.99 17.01
C ASP A 24 18.11 -18.17 17.31
N PRO A 25 18.13 -17.29 18.33
CA PRO A 25 17.00 -16.43 18.66
C PRO A 25 16.55 -15.54 17.50
N VAL A 26 17.43 -15.19 16.56
CA VAL A 26 17.06 -14.42 15.36
C VAL A 26 16.15 -15.23 14.44
N PHE A 27 16.41 -16.53 14.30
CA PHE A 27 15.57 -17.42 13.49
C PHE A 27 14.19 -17.58 14.11
N ALA A 28 14.12 -17.75 15.43
CA ALA A 28 12.87 -17.84 16.16
C ALA A 28 12.01 -16.57 16.02
N LEU A 29 12.62 -15.38 16.07
CA LEU A 29 11.92 -14.10 15.87
C LEU A 29 11.41 -13.94 14.44
N VAL A 30 12.20 -14.34 13.43
CA VAL A 30 11.77 -14.28 12.03
C VAL A 30 10.62 -15.25 11.77
N ALA A 31 10.73 -16.50 12.24
CA ALA A 31 9.67 -17.50 12.11
C ALA A 31 8.40 -17.10 12.87
N LEU A 32 8.53 -16.53 14.07
CA LEU A 32 7.39 -16.02 14.83
C LEU A 32 6.71 -14.86 14.12
N ASN A 33 7.48 -13.88 13.64
CA ASN A 33 6.93 -12.77 12.87
C ASN A 33 6.20 -13.29 11.63
N GLU A 34 6.76 -14.26 10.91
CA GLU A 34 6.11 -14.81 9.74
C GLU A 34 4.79 -15.50 10.08
N ALA A 35 4.76 -16.35 11.10
CA ALA A 35 3.55 -17.03 11.53
C ALA A 35 2.46 -16.03 11.98
N VAL A 36 2.85 -14.98 12.70
CA VAL A 36 1.93 -13.92 13.14
C VAL A 36 1.44 -13.07 11.96
N LEU A 37 2.31 -12.78 10.98
CA LEU A 37 1.91 -12.06 9.77
C LEU A 37 0.95 -12.88 8.92
N GLU A 38 1.19 -14.19 8.73
CA GLU A 38 0.29 -15.07 7.96
C GLU A 38 -1.11 -15.08 8.58
N ASP A 39 -1.20 -15.34 9.89
CA ASP A 39 -2.48 -15.35 10.63
C ASP A 39 -3.16 -13.96 10.61
N ALA A 40 -2.41 -12.88 10.75
CA ALA A 40 -2.96 -11.52 10.66
C ALA A 40 -3.51 -11.21 9.27
N VAL A 41 -2.80 -11.61 8.19
CA VAL A 41 -3.24 -11.42 6.81
C VAL A 41 -4.48 -12.27 6.52
N GLU A 42 -4.52 -13.52 6.96
CA GLU A 42 -5.66 -14.42 6.78
C GLU A 42 -6.92 -13.86 7.46
N ARG A 43 -6.81 -13.41 8.71
CA ARG A 43 -7.90 -12.73 9.43
C ARG A 43 -8.35 -11.46 8.72
N HIS A 44 -7.42 -10.71 8.13
CA HIS A 44 -7.75 -9.47 7.41
C HIS A 44 -8.48 -9.73 6.10
N ILE A 45 -8.05 -10.73 5.32
CA ILE A 45 -8.73 -11.17 4.10
C ILE A 45 -10.15 -11.64 4.43
N ALA A 46 -10.30 -12.49 5.45
CA ALA A 46 -11.61 -12.95 5.89
C ALA A 46 -12.53 -11.80 6.30
N ALA A 47 -11.98 -10.78 6.98
CA ALA A 47 -12.73 -9.57 7.33
C ALA A 47 -13.16 -8.78 6.09
N ILE A 48 -12.27 -8.58 5.11
CA ILE A 48 -12.59 -7.90 3.84
C ILE A 48 -13.67 -8.67 3.07
N ASP A 49 -13.59 -9.99 3.00
CA ASP A 49 -14.58 -10.82 2.30
C ASP A 49 -15.95 -10.76 2.98
N SER A 50 -15.99 -10.67 4.31
CA SER A 50 -17.24 -10.48 5.05
C SER A 50 -17.84 -9.10 4.76
N ALA A 51 -17.04 -8.03 4.81
CA ALA A 51 -17.47 -6.67 4.54
C ALA A 51 -17.92 -6.48 3.08
N THR A 52 -17.22 -7.13 2.14
CA THR A 52 -17.56 -7.11 0.72
C THR A 52 -18.90 -7.80 0.47
N ARG A 53 -19.15 -8.96 1.10
CA ARG A 53 -20.45 -9.65 1.03
C ARG A 53 -21.58 -8.80 1.59
N GLU A 54 -21.35 -8.11 2.71
CA GLU A 54 -22.33 -7.17 3.27
C GLU A 54 -22.59 -5.98 2.35
N LEU A 55 -21.55 -5.41 1.74
CA LEU A 55 -21.67 -4.29 0.82
C LEU A 55 -22.48 -4.69 -0.43
N VAL A 56 -22.20 -5.87 -1.00
CA VAL A 56 -22.96 -6.42 -2.13
C VAL A 56 -24.42 -6.67 -1.75
N ARG A 57 -24.68 -7.17 -0.55
CA ARG A 57 -26.05 -7.35 -0.03
C ARG A 57 -26.78 -6.00 0.05
N ARG A 58 -26.14 -4.99 0.65
CA ARG A 58 -26.69 -3.63 0.74
C ARG A 58 -26.91 -3.00 -0.64
N ALA A 59 -26.02 -3.22 -1.60
CA ALA A 59 -26.17 -2.72 -2.97
C ALA A 59 -27.35 -3.37 -3.71
N ARG A 60 -27.62 -4.66 -3.46
CA ARG A 60 -28.83 -5.34 -3.97
C ARG A 60 -30.10 -4.83 -3.29
N ASP A 61 -30.09 -4.65 -1.98
CA ASP A 61 -31.25 -4.16 -1.22
C ASP A 61 -31.66 -2.73 -1.65
N VAL A 62 -30.69 -1.91 -2.07
CA VAL A 62 -30.92 -0.55 -2.59
C VAL A 62 -31.28 -0.55 -4.10
N GLY A 63 -31.36 -1.73 -4.74
CA GLY A 63 -31.76 -1.88 -6.14
C GLY A 63 -30.67 -1.53 -7.17
N GLY A 64 -29.41 -1.40 -6.74
CA GLY A 64 -28.29 -1.00 -7.59
C GLY A 64 -27.65 -2.14 -8.40
N LEU A 65 -28.01 -3.40 -8.15
CA LEU A 65 -27.49 -4.57 -8.85
C LEU A 65 -28.64 -5.50 -9.26
N PRO A 66 -28.67 -6.00 -10.52
CA PRO A 66 -29.65 -7.00 -10.94
C PRO A 66 -29.48 -8.30 -10.13
N PRO A 67 -30.56 -9.08 -9.91
CA PRO A 67 -30.45 -10.38 -9.27
C PRO A 67 -29.55 -11.30 -10.09
N GLU A 68 -28.73 -12.11 -9.42
CA GLU A 68 -27.91 -13.16 -10.03
C GLU A 68 -28.83 -14.02 -10.92
N ARG A 69 -28.69 -13.91 -12.25
CA ARG A 69 -29.21 -14.94 -13.14
C ARG A 69 -28.36 -16.17 -12.89
N SER A 70 -28.96 -17.17 -12.28
CA SER A 70 -28.50 -18.55 -12.37
C SER A 70 -28.19 -18.84 -13.83
N VAL A 71 -26.91 -18.93 -14.18
CA VAL A 71 -26.49 -19.40 -15.49
C VAL A 71 -26.69 -20.92 -15.47
N GLU A 72 -27.95 -21.35 -15.55
CA GLU A 72 -28.26 -22.65 -16.11
C GLU A 72 -27.91 -22.56 -17.59
N HIS A 73 -26.86 -23.28 -17.96
CA HIS A 73 -26.50 -23.56 -19.35
C HIS A 73 -27.66 -24.26 -20.04
N ASP A 74 -28.56 -23.49 -20.67
CA ASP A 74 -29.45 -24.01 -21.70
C ASP A 74 -28.70 -24.00 -23.03
N ALA A 75 -28.02 -25.10 -23.27
CA ALA A 75 -27.52 -25.47 -24.58
C ALA A 75 -28.70 -25.95 -25.42
N SER A 76 -29.26 -25.08 -26.27
CA SER A 76 -29.90 -25.35 -27.58
C SER A 76 -30.92 -24.27 -27.92
N ASN A 77 -30.58 -23.31 -28.77
CA ASN A 77 -31.45 -23.09 -29.94
C ASN A 77 -30.70 -22.31 -31.04
N GLU A 78 -30.87 -22.82 -32.25
CA GLU A 78 -30.12 -22.46 -33.42
C GLU A 78 -30.52 -21.11 -34.01
N LEU A 79 -29.64 -20.60 -34.87
CA LEU A 79 -29.76 -19.40 -35.67
C LEU A 79 -31.00 -19.46 -36.59
N ASP A 80 -31.84 -18.44 -36.56
CA ASP A 80 -32.75 -18.14 -37.67
C ASP A 80 -32.68 -16.65 -38.06
N PRO A 81 -32.16 -16.30 -39.25
CA PRO A 81 -32.13 -14.94 -39.74
C PRO A 81 -33.22 -14.73 -40.81
N GLY A 82 -34.37 -14.19 -40.45
CA GLY A 82 -35.32 -13.75 -41.48
C GLY A 82 -36.73 -13.39 -41.03
N ALA A 83 -37.09 -12.12 -41.24
CA ALA A 83 -38.44 -11.55 -41.28
C ALA A 83 -39.24 -11.57 -39.95
N GLY A 84 -39.85 -10.48 -39.47
CA GLY A 84 -40.19 -9.22 -40.10
C GLY A 84 -41.52 -8.74 -39.52
N ALA A 85 -41.50 -7.56 -38.89
CA ALA A 85 -42.61 -6.61 -38.72
C ALA A 85 -43.75 -6.90 -37.72
N ALA A 86 -43.59 -6.35 -36.50
CA ALA A 86 -44.51 -5.40 -35.85
C ALA A 86 -43.84 -5.02 -34.50
N THR A 87 -43.47 -3.79 -34.16
CA THR A 87 -44.08 -2.49 -34.43
C THR A 87 -42.99 -1.43 -34.26
N ARG A 88 -42.66 -0.70 -35.33
CA ARG A 88 -41.94 0.57 -35.21
C ARG A 88 -42.93 1.62 -34.70
N SER A 89 -42.73 2.12 -33.49
CA SER A 89 -43.00 3.53 -33.15
C SER A 89 -42.46 3.86 -31.75
N ALA A 90 -41.21 4.31 -31.70
CA ALA A 90 -40.73 5.42 -30.87
C ALA A 90 -39.19 5.49 -30.96
N ALA A 91 -38.68 5.62 -32.19
CA ALA A 91 -37.48 6.41 -32.40
C ALA A 91 -37.91 7.88 -32.25
N ASP A 92 -38.23 8.31 -31.02
CA ASP A 92 -38.38 9.72 -30.64
C ASP A 92 -38.34 9.91 -29.11
N ALA A 93 -37.32 9.33 -28.46
CA ALA A 93 -36.94 9.71 -27.09
C ALA A 93 -35.43 9.62 -26.83
N ALA A 94 -34.64 9.50 -27.90
CA ALA A 94 -33.22 9.82 -27.88
C ALA A 94 -33.08 11.21 -28.48
N LEU A 95 -33.31 12.24 -27.66
CA LEU A 95 -32.67 13.55 -27.64
C LEU A 95 -33.50 14.47 -26.72
N SER A 96 -32.86 14.97 -25.67
CA SER A 96 -33.38 15.92 -24.67
C SER A 96 -34.02 15.29 -23.42
N GLN A 97 -33.25 14.53 -22.65
CA GLN A 97 -33.20 14.90 -21.24
C GLN A 97 -32.08 15.92 -21.09
N PRO A 98 -32.36 17.18 -20.68
CA PRO A 98 -31.29 18.01 -20.18
C PRO A 98 -30.64 17.21 -19.05
N HIS A 99 -29.32 17.00 -19.12
CA HIS A 99 -28.54 16.86 -17.91
C HIS A 99 -28.74 18.18 -17.17
N ALA A 100 -29.84 18.26 -16.42
CA ALA A 100 -29.99 19.28 -15.40
C ALA A 100 -28.74 19.11 -14.55
N PRO A 101 -27.89 20.14 -14.41
CA PRO A 101 -26.82 20.07 -13.43
C PRO A 101 -27.55 19.95 -12.09
N ALA A 102 -27.66 18.74 -11.56
CA ALA A 102 -28.06 18.51 -10.20
C ALA A 102 -26.89 18.95 -9.32
N THR A 103 -26.66 20.27 -9.27
CA THR A 103 -25.71 20.98 -8.40
C THR A 103 -26.24 21.01 -6.97
N LYS A 104 -26.68 19.86 -6.47
CA LYS A 104 -27.09 19.67 -5.09
C LYS A 104 -26.49 18.36 -4.62
N ILE A 105 -25.23 18.44 -4.19
CA ILE A 105 -24.56 17.34 -3.49
C ILE A 105 -25.50 16.91 -2.36
N THR A 106 -25.99 15.69 -2.43
CA THR A 106 -26.94 15.19 -1.43
C THR A 106 -26.20 14.95 -0.10
N ARG A 107 -26.92 14.95 1.04
CA ARG A 107 -26.28 14.64 2.34
C ARG A 107 -25.61 13.27 2.34
N HIS A 108 -26.14 12.33 1.56
CA HIS A 108 -25.57 11.00 1.43
C HIS A 108 -24.23 11.03 0.67
N GLU A 109 -24.15 11.77 -0.44
CA GLU A 109 -22.90 12.01 -1.17
C GLU A 109 -21.86 12.74 -0.32
N TRP A 110 -22.27 13.72 0.50
CA TRP A 110 -21.36 14.38 1.45
C TRP A 110 -20.79 13.39 2.47
N ARG A 111 -21.61 12.46 2.99
CA ARG A 111 -21.15 11.41 3.90
C ARG A 111 -20.22 10.43 3.20
N LEU A 112 -20.50 10.08 1.95
CA LEU A 112 -19.67 9.18 1.15
C LEU A 112 -18.32 9.82 0.83
N LEU A 113 -18.30 11.10 0.43
CA LEU A 113 -17.09 11.88 0.19
C LEU A 113 -16.28 12.07 1.47
N ALA A 114 -16.93 12.38 2.59
CA ALA A 114 -16.25 12.50 3.88
C ALA A 114 -15.66 11.16 4.34
N ALA A 115 -16.37 10.05 4.13
CA ALA A 115 -15.85 8.72 4.42
C ALA A 115 -14.64 8.37 3.53
N ALA A 116 -14.74 8.61 2.22
CA ALA A 116 -13.64 8.37 1.27
C ALA A 116 -12.42 9.25 1.59
N ALA A 117 -12.62 10.53 1.86
CA ALA A 117 -11.56 11.44 2.29
C ALA A 117 -10.94 11.00 3.61
N GLY A 118 -11.75 10.57 4.58
CA GLY A 118 -11.28 10.03 5.85
C GLY A 118 -10.40 8.79 5.68
N VAL A 119 -10.84 7.84 4.86
CA VAL A 119 -10.06 6.62 4.55
C VAL A 119 -8.75 7.00 3.83
N ALA A 120 -8.78 7.92 2.87
CA ALA A 120 -7.59 8.38 2.16
C ALA A 120 -6.57 9.04 3.11
N VAL A 121 -7.04 9.91 4.01
CA VAL A 121 -6.19 10.57 5.01
C VAL A 121 -5.62 9.55 6.00
N LEU A 122 -6.44 8.65 6.52
CA LEU A 122 -5.97 7.57 7.42
C LEU A 122 -4.92 6.68 6.74
N SER A 123 -5.15 6.32 5.48
CA SER A 123 -4.20 5.52 4.69
C SER A 123 -2.88 6.25 4.48
N ALA A 124 -2.93 7.54 4.14
CA ALA A 124 -1.75 8.37 4.00
C ALA A 124 -0.98 8.48 5.32
N LEU A 125 -1.67 8.68 6.45
CA LEU A 125 -1.05 8.71 7.77
C LEU A 125 -0.41 7.37 8.15
N LEU A 126 -1.05 6.25 7.82
CA LEU A 126 -0.49 4.92 8.06
C LEU A 126 0.77 4.67 7.23
N VAL A 127 0.78 5.09 5.96
CA VAL A 127 1.96 5.02 5.09
C VAL A 127 3.08 5.90 5.63
N LEU A 128 2.78 7.15 6.01
CA LEU A 128 3.76 8.07 6.61
C LEU A 128 4.29 7.55 7.95
N ALA A 129 3.42 7.00 8.80
CA ALA A 129 3.82 6.41 10.09
C ALA A 129 4.65 5.14 9.88
N GLY A 130 4.30 4.30 8.91
CA GLY A 130 5.10 3.15 8.51
C GLY A 130 6.47 3.60 8.01
N GLN A 131 6.53 4.58 7.11
CA GLN A 131 7.78 5.17 6.66
C GLN A 131 8.57 5.72 7.85
N ALA A 132 7.99 6.48 8.77
CA ALA A 132 8.68 7.02 9.95
C ALA A 132 9.15 5.95 10.94
N ALA A 133 8.40 4.85 11.10
CA ALA A 133 8.78 3.74 11.97
C ALA A 133 9.93 2.89 11.38
N PHE A 134 10.00 2.77 10.06
CA PHE A 134 11.03 1.99 9.36
C PHE A 134 12.22 2.81 8.85
N THR A 135 12.03 4.12 8.63
CA THR A 135 13.13 5.06 8.34
C THR A 135 13.67 5.57 9.66
N LYS A 136 14.72 4.91 10.16
CA LYS A 136 15.51 5.48 11.26
C LYS A 136 16.06 6.82 10.77
N PRO A 137 15.83 7.95 11.48
CA PRO A 137 16.54 9.19 11.23
C PRO A 137 17.96 9.01 11.79
N GLY A 138 18.73 8.15 11.13
CA GLY A 138 20.15 8.00 11.37
C GLY A 138 20.89 8.84 10.35
N LEU A 139 21.94 9.54 10.81
CA LEU A 139 22.97 10.06 9.92
C LEU A 139 23.28 8.99 8.89
N THR A 140 23.09 9.34 7.61
CA THR A 140 23.42 8.41 6.51
C THR A 140 24.86 7.92 6.71
N SER A 141 25.18 6.71 6.26
CA SER A 141 26.53 6.16 6.40
C SER A 141 27.62 7.12 5.89
N ALA A 142 27.29 7.90 4.84
CA ALA A 142 28.10 9.00 4.32
C ALA A 142 28.30 10.16 5.32
N GLN A 143 27.26 10.59 6.03
CA GLN A 143 27.34 11.66 7.04
C GLN A 143 28.08 11.22 8.31
N THR A 144 27.94 9.97 8.75
CA THR A 144 28.78 9.45 9.84
C THR A 144 30.25 9.41 9.46
N ARG A 145 30.56 9.10 8.19
CA ARG A 145 31.94 9.08 7.69
C ARG A 145 32.54 10.48 7.64
N SER A 146 31.78 11.48 7.17
CA SER A 146 32.26 12.86 7.15
C SER A 146 32.46 13.44 8.56
N LEU A 147 31.64 13.06 9.53
CA LEU A 147 31.84 13.44 10.93
C LEU A 147 33.12 12.82 11.53
N GLN A 148 33.37 11.53 11.27
CA GLN A 148 34.61 10.86 11.72
C GLN A 148 35.86 11.44 11.05
N GLU A 149 35.78 11.76 9.75
CA GLU A 149 36.87 12.41 9.02
C GLU A 149 37.14 13.82 9.56
N ALA A 150 36.08 14.60 9.84
CA ALA A 150 36.22 15.92 10.45
C ALA A 150 36.87 15.87 11.84
N GLU A 151 36.52 14.87 12.65
CA GLU A 151 37.10 14.69 13.98
C GLU A 151 38.58 14.29 13.91
N ARG A 152 38.95 13.39 12.99
CA ARG A 152 40.35 13.04 12.72
C ARG A 152 41.16 14.24 12.22
N LEU A 153 40.59 15.03 11.31
CA LEU A 153 41.23 16.25 10.80
C LEU A 153 41.47 17.25 11.93
N ARG A 154 40.50 17.43 12.83
CA ARG A 154 40.60 18.32 13.98
C ARG A 154 41.69 17.87 14.96
N THR A 155 41.80 16.57 15.22
CA THR A 155 42.87 16.02 16.05
C THR A 155 44.23 16.18 15.39
N ALA A 156 44.33 15.95 14.08
CA ALA A 156 45.56 16.16 13.33
C ALA A 156 45.99 17.64 13.39
N ILE A 157 45.09 18.59 13.12
CA ILE A 157 45.35 20.03 13.22
C ILE A 157 45.85 20.41 14.62
N ASN A 158 45.27 19.85 15.69
CA ASN A 158 45.73 20.11 17.06
C ASN A 158 47.14 19.58 17.36
N GLN A 159 47.59 18.54 16.65
CA GLN A 159 48.95 18.00 16.76
C GLN A 159 49.97 18.74 15.88
N LEU A 160 49.53 19.58 14.93
CA LEU A 160 50.43 20.36 14.10
C LEU A 160 51.12 21.50 14.87
N ASP A 161 52.28 21.91 14.38
CA ASP A 161 53.08 23.03 14.90
C ASP A 161 52.24 24.33 14.99
N PRO A 162 52.39 25.17 16.05
CA PRO A 162 51.55 26.36 16.25
C PRO A 162 51.53 27.34 15.07
N LYS A 163 52.63 27.44 14.31
CA LYS A 163 52.69 28.33 13.13
C LYS A 163 51.79 27.86 11.99
N LEU A 164 51.78 26.55 11.69
CA LEU A 164 50.90 25.99 10.65
C LEU A 164 49.42 26.06 11.06
N ARG A 165 49.12 25.89 12.35
CA ARG A 165 47.74 26.06 12.86
C ARG A 165 47.18 27.46 12.63
N ALA A 166 47.99 28.49 12.86
CA ALA A 166 47.59 29.88 12.64
C ALA A 166 47.31 30.17 11.15
N GLU A 167 48.12 29.61 10.25
CA GLU A 167 47.95 29.76 8.80
C GLU A 167 46.70 29.05 8.28
N ILE A 168 46.42 27.84 8.76
CA ILE A 168 45.20 27.09 8.42
C ILE A 168 43.94 27.81 8.93
N GLN A 169 43.95 28.34 10.16
CA GLN A 169 42.83 29.14 10.68
C GLN A 169 42.61 30.43 9.90
N ALA A 170 43.69 31.10 9.49
CA ALA A 170 43.61 32.31 8.68
C ALA A 170 42.99 32.04 7.29
N GLN A 171 43.26 30.88 6.69
CA GLN A 171 42.65 30.49 5.41
C GLN A 171 41.18 30.05 5.52
N LEU A 172 40.79 29.41 6.63
CA LEU A 172 39.40 29.01 6.90
C LEU A 172 38.46 30.18 7.24
N SER A 173 39.02 31.30 7.69
CA SER A 173 38.27 32.51 8.08
C SER A 173 38.00 33.47 6.91
N LYS A 174 38.39 33.09 5.69
CA LYS A 174 38.34 33.90 4.48
C LYS A 174 37.30 33.35 3.51
#